data_AF-A0A655ANJ9-F1
#
_entry.id   AF-A0A655ANJ9-F1
#
_cell.length_a   1.000
_cell.length_b   1.000
_cell.length_c   1.000
_cell.angle_alpha   90.00
_cell.angle_beta   90.00
_cell.angle_gamma   90.00
#
_symmetry.space_group_name_H-M   'P 1'
#
loop_
_entity.id
_entity.type
_entity.pdbx_description
1 polymer ?
#
loop_
_entity_poly.entity_id
_entity_poly.type
_entity_poly.pdbx_seq_one_letter_code
_entity_poly.pdbx_strand_id
1 'polypeptide(L)'
;MARLRLLCRGSGITDVTAASAATVRLSPLTLPDSAQVRLKRMYPGAHYRATTATVQVPIPRAGGLGAPRIRDVELVQMVADLITALAGKPRQHIGITNPSPPGEDGRGRNTTIKERQP
;
A
#
# COMPACT_ATOMS: atom_id res chain seq x y z
N MET A 1 1.51 10.52 1.74
CA MET A 1 2.99 10.41 1.55
C MET A 1 3.83 10.69 2.82
N ALA A 2 3.40 11.54 3.76
CA ALA A 2 4.20 11.85 4.97
C ALA A 2 4.43 10.65 5.90
N ARG A 3 3.41 9.82 6.17
CA ARG A 3 3.53 8.60 7.00
C ARG A 3 4.52 7.58 6.40
N LEU A 4 4.46 7.36 5.09
CA LEU A 4 5.39 6.45 4.39
C LEU A 4 6.84 6.94 4.54
N ARG A 5 7.09 8.26 4.34
CA ARG A 5 8.42 8.85 4.52
C ARG A 5 8.98 8.69 5.94
N LEU A 6 8.14 8.63 6.97
CA LEU A 6 8.59 8.40 8.35
C LEU A 6 8.99 6.93 8.57
N LEU A 7 8.20 6.00 8.03
CA LEU A 7 8.52 4.56 8.09
C LEU A 7 9.79 4.23 7.31
N CYS A 8 9.94 4.80 6.11
CA CYS A 8 11.16 4.64 5.31
C CYS A 8 12.39 5.11 6.09
N ARG A 9 12.33 6.28 6.73
CA ARG A 9 13.42 6.78 7.59
C ARG A 9 13.74 5.85 8.76
N GLY A 10 12.73 5.28 9.41
CA GLY A 10 12.92 4.29 10.49
C GLY A 10 13.59 2.98 10.05
N SER A 11 13.57 2.68 8.75
CA SER A 11 14.19 1.49 8.15
C SER A 11 15.43 1.81 7.29
N GLY A 12 15.88 3.07 7.25
CA GLY A 12 17.02 3.51 6.44
C GLY A 12 16.74 3.62 4.93
N ILE A 13 15.49 3.47 4.50
CA ILE A 13 15.08 3.58 3.10
C ILE A 13 15.06 5.05 2.71
N THR A 14 15.86 5.41 1.71
CA THR A 14 16.00 6.80 1.27
C THR A 14 15.12 7.09 0.04
N ASP A 15 14.91 6.09 -0.82
CA ASP A 15 14.15 6.19 -2.06
C ASP A 15 13.22 4.99 -2.30
N VAL A 16 12.00 5.30 -2.74
CA VAL A 16 10.97 4.34 -3.17
C VAL A 16 10.52 4.76 -4.56
N THR A 17 10.89 3.99 -5.57
CA THR A 17 10.63 4.32 -6.97
C THR A 17 9.91 3.17 -7.67
N ALA A 18 8.90 3.47 -8.48
CA ALA A 18 8.33 2.50 -9.39
C ALA A 18 9.32 2.30 -10.56
N ALA A 19 10.13 1.25 -10.50
CA ALA A 19 11.10 0.93 -11.55
C ALA A 19 10.42 0.62 -12.88
N SER A 20 9.19 0.10 -12.83
CA SER A 20 8.35 -0.09 -14.01
C SER A 20 6.88 -0.07 -13.62
N ALA A 21 5.97 -0.05 -14.60
CA ALA A 21 4.53 -0.20 -14.35
C ALA A 21 4.20 -1.50 -13.60
N ALA A 22 5.13 -2.47 -13.63
CA ALA A 22 5.00 -3.79 -13.04
C ALA A 22 5.82 -4.04 -11.77
N THR A 23 6.78 -3.18 -11.44
CA THR A 23 7.77 -3.45 -10.39
C THR A 23 8.11 -2.18 -9.60
N VAL A 24 8.22 -2.34 -8.28
CA VAL A 24 8.70 -1.29 -7.36
C VAL A 24 10.14 -1.61 -6.96
N ARG A 25 10.98 -0.59 -6.90
CA ARG A 25 12.34 -0.64 -6.38
C ARG A 25 12.46 0.19 -5.12
N LEU A 26 13.13 -0.37 -4.13
CA LEU A 26 13.45 0.25 -2.84
C LEU A 26 14.96 0.33 -2.71
N SER A 27 15.49 1.50 -2.36
CA SER A 27 16.93 1.73 -2.23
C SER A 27 17.27 2.86 -1.26
N PRO A 28 18.38 2.79 -0.52
CA PRO A 28 19.06 1.57 -0.08
C PRO A 28 18.23 0.88 1.03
N LEU A 29 18.16 -0.45 0.99
CA LEU A 29 17.51 -1.27 2.01
C LEU A 29 18.38 -2.49 2.28
N THR A 30 19.20 -2.41 3.32
CA THR A 30 20.08 -3.50 3.75
C THR A 30 19.26 -4.53 4.50
N LEU A 31 18.93 -5.64 3.83
CA LEU A 31 18.16 -6.72 4.43
C LEU A 31 19.08 -7.81 4.97
N PRO A 32 18.90 -8.26 6.23
CA PRO A 32 19.53 -9.48 6.71
C PRO A 32 19.02 -10.68 5.90
N ASP A 33 19.82 -11.74 5.82
CA ASP A 33 19.50 -12.93 5.02
C ASP A 33 18.12 -13.53 5.36
N SER A 34 17.75 -13.53 6.65
CA SER A 34 16.43 -13.96 7.13
C SER A 34 15.26 -13.19 6.49
N ALA A 35 15.44 -11.89 6.27
CA ALA A 35 14.44 -11.06 5.61
C ALA A 35 14.39 -11.33 4.10
N GLN A 36 15.50 -11.70 3.46
CA GLN A 36 15.54 -12.09 2.05
C GLN A 36 14.79 -13.41 1.81
N VAL A 37 14.99 -14.40 2.67
CA VAL A 37 14.24 -15.67 2.61
C VAL A 37 12.75 -15.43 2.80
N ARG A 38 12.39 -14.58 3.76
CA ARG A 38 11.00 -14.21 4.03
C ARG A 38 10.37 -13.43 2.87
N LEU A 39 11.13 -12.54 2.24
CA LEU A 39 10.72 -11.83 1.02
C LEU A 39 10.38 -12.81 -0.10
N LYS A 40 11.27 -13.77 -0.37
CA LYS A 40 11.10 -14.75 -1.45
C LYS A 40 9.95 -15.72 -1.19
N ARG A 41 9.63 -15.99 0.08
CA ARG A 41 8.44 -16.75 0.50
C ARG A 41 7.12 -15.99 0.29
N MET A 42 7.07 -14.70 0.60
CA MET A 42 5.85 -13.89 0.42
C MET A 42 5.64 -13.44 -1.03
N TYR A 43 6.72 -13.07 -1.71
CA TYR A 43 6.71 -12.55 -3.07
C TYR A 43 7.69 -13.36 -3.92
N PRO A 44 7.26 -14.46 -4.56
CA PRO A 44 8.15 -15.33 -5.33
C PRO A 44 8.82 -14.64 -6.53
N GLY A 45 8.29 -13.51 -7.00
CA GLY A 45 8.91 -12.68 -8.05
C GLY A 45 9.77 -11.54 -7.54
N ALA A 46 9.98 -11.40 -6.23
CA ALA A 46 10.84 -10.36 -5.67
C ALA A 46 12.32 -10.72 -5.83
N HIS A 47 13.13 -9.70 -6.11
CA HIS A 47 14.56 -9.81 -6.32
C HIS A 47 15.32 -8.86 -5.40
N TYR A 48 16.26 -9.40 -4.64
CA TYR A 48 17.15 -8.61 -3.79
C TYR A 48 18.54 -8.58 -4.41
N ARG A 49 19.11 -7.38 -4.54
CA ARG A 49 20.47 -7.18 -5.03
C ARG A 49 21.32 -6.55 -3.92
N ALA A 50 22.06 -7.41 -3.23
CA ALA A 50 22.90 -7.05 -2.09
C ALA A 50 24.00 -6.04 -2.45
N THR A 51 24.57 -6.12 -3.65
CA THR A 51 25.65 -5.23 -4.12
C THR A 51 25.24 -3.76 -4.17
N THR A 52 23.96 -3.45 -4.36
CA THR A 52 23.42 -2.09 -4.34
C THR A 52 22.44 -1.83 -3.20
N ALA A 53 22.26 -2.80 -2.29
CA ALA A 53 21.20 -2.79 -1.28
C ALA A 53 19.84 -2.41 -1.87
N THR A 54 19.48 -3.00 -3.02
CA THR A 54 18.23 -2.67 -3.73
C THR A 54 17.27 -3.85 -3.72
N VAL A 55 16.02 -3.60 -3.37
CA VAL A 55 14.94 -4.59 -3.43
C VAL A 55 14.03 -4.24 -4.59
N GLN A 56 13.73 -5.21 -5.43
CA GLN A 56 12.77 -5.08 -6.51
C GLN A 56 11.62 -6.05 -6.26
N VAL A 57 10.39 -5.56 -6.19
CA VAL A 57 9.21 -6.37 -5.90
C VAL A 57 8.16 -6.16 -6.99
N PRO A 58 7.59 -7.24 -7.55
CA PRO A 58 6.52 -7.11 -8.54
C PRO A 58 5.24 -6.61 -7.89
N ILE A 59 4.60 -5.66 -8.56
CA ILE A 59 3.34 -5.05 -8.13
C ILE A 59 2.20 -6.06 -8.37
N PRO A 60 1.51 -6.56 -7.34
CA PRO A 60 0.37 -7.45 -7.52
C PRO A 60 -0.76 -6.75 -8.28
N ARG A 61 -1.59 -7.53 -8.97
CA ARG A 61 -2.76 -7.01 -9.70
C ARG A 61 -3.91 -6.77 -8.71
N ALA A 62 -4.66 -5.68 -8.90
CA ALA A 62 -5.76 -5.28 -8.00
C ALA A 62 -7.02 -6.17 -8.12
N GLY A 63 -7.02 -7.08 -9.09
CA GLY A 63 -8.03 -8.10 -9.36
C GLY A 63 -7.42 -9.20 -10.23
N GLY A 64 -8.18 -10.22 -10.61
CA GLY A 64 -7.69 -11.42 -11.31
C GLY A 64 -6.93 -11.21 -12.64
N LEU A 65 -6.86 -12.26 -13.47
CA LEU A 65 -6.16 -12.19 -14.75
C LEU A 65 -6.78 -11.10 -15.65
N GLY A 66 -6.06 -9.98 -15.80
CA GLY A 66 -6.45 -8.85 -16.67
C GLY A 66 -6.75 -7.54 -15.94
N ALA A 67 -6.83 -7.55 -14.60
CA ALA A 67 -7.10 -6.33 -13.85
C ALA A 67 -5.92 -5.34 -13.88
N PRO A 68 -6.21 -4.02 -13.81
CA PRO A 68 -5.18 -3.01 -13.66
C PRO A 68 -4.34 -3.27 -12.40
N ARG A 69 -3.05 -2.93 -12.47
CA ARG A 69 -2.15 -3.02 -11.32
C ARG A 69 -2.56 -2.00 -10.27
N ILE A 70 -2.32 -2.34 -9.00
CA ILE A 70 -2.57 -1.42 -7.88
C ILE A 70 -1.81 -0.10 -8.09
N ARG A 71 -2.47 1.02 -7.80
CA ARG A 71 -1.93 2.38 -7.96
C ARG A 71 -2.25 3.23 -6.73
N ASP A 72 -1.56 4.37 -6.63
CA ASP A 72 -1.75 5.40 -5.60
C ASP A 72 -1.71 4.86 -4.17
N VAL A 73 -2.87 4.75 -3.52
CA VAL A 73 -2.99 4.36 -2.11
C VAL A 73 -2.69 2.88 -1.89
N GLU A 74 -3.09 2.03 -2.83
CA GLU A 74 -2.87 0.58 -2.76
C GLU A 74 -1.38 0.25 -2.90
N LEU A 75 -0.67 0.98 -3.77
CA LEU A 75 0.77 0.86 -3.92
C LEU A 75 1.49 1.24 -2.61
N VAL A 76 1.05 2.32 -1.96
CA VAL A 76 1.59 2.76 -0.66
C VAL A 76 1.32 1.72 0.43
N GLN A 77 0.12 1.11 0.46
CA GLN A 77 -0.17 0.02 1.40
C GLN A 77 0.73 -1.18 1.17
N MET A 78 0.92 -1.59 -0.08
CA MET A 78 1.77 -2.74 -0.40
C MET A 78 3.23 -2.51 0.01
N VAL A 79 3.77 -1.32 -0.23
CA VAL A 79 5.13 -0.98 0.21
C VAL A 79 5.22 -0.95 1.74
N ALA A 80 4.20 -0.42 2.42
CA ALA A 80 4.15 -0.40 3.87
C ALA A 80 4.10 -1.79 4.50
N ASP A 81 3.24 -2.64 3.95
CA ASP A 81 3.08 -4.04 4.31
C ASP A 81 4.41 -4.77 4.17
N LEU A 82 5.07 -4.60 3.02
CA LEU A 82 6.37 -5.16 2.74
C LEU A 82 7.43 -4.71 3.75
N ILE A 83 7.58 -3.40 4.00
CA ILE A 83 8.57 -2.89 4.97
C ILE A 83 8.30 -3.44 6.36
N THR A 84 7.04 -3.48 6.77
CA THR A 84 6.61 -3.95 8.09
C THR A 84 6.86 -5.45 8.24
N ALA A 85 6.53 -6.23 7.21
CA ALA A 85 6.76 -7.66 7.13
C ALA A 85 8.25 -7.99 7.13
N LEU A 86 9.09 -7.19 6.47
CA LEU A 86 10.54 -7.33 6.51
C LEU A 86 11.12 -6.94 7.88
N ALA A 87 10.56 -5.92 8.54
CA ALA A 87 10.93 -5.51 9.89
C ALA A 87 10.44 -6.46 10.99
N GLY A 88 9.61 -7.47 10.66
CA GLY A 88 9.00 -8.36 11.65
C GLY A 88 8.01 -7.67 12.58
N LYS A 89 7.53 -6.49 12.20
CA LYS A 89 6.55 -5.71 12.96
C LYS A 89 5.13 -6.11 12.55
N PRO A 90 4.10 -5.88 13.38
CA PRO A 90 2.72 -6.11 13.00
C PRO A 90 2.31 -5.17 11.87
N ARG A 91 1.73 -5.76 10.83
CA ARG A 91 1.23 -5.14 9.60
C ARG A 91 0.56 -3.78 9.87
N GLN A 92 1.23 -2.71 9.48
CA GLN A 92 0.75 -1.34 9.71
C GLN A 92 -0.20 -0.98 8.58
N HIS A 93 -1.50 -0.87 8.90
CA HIS A 93 -2.46 -0.33 7.95
C HIS A 93 -2.24 1.18 7.86
N ILE A 94 -1.57 1.65 6.80
CA ILE A 94 -1.43 3.09 6.54
C ILE A 94 -2.69 3.61 5.86
N GLY A 95 -3.87 3.36 6.43
CA GLY A 95 -5.11 4.03 6.00
C GLY A 95 -4.95 5.56 6.10
N ILE A 96 -5.67 6.44 5.40
CA ILE A 96 -6.95 6.40 4.71
C ILE A 96 -6.88 7.60 3.75
N THR A 97 -7.16 7.42 2.46
CA THR A 97 -7.97 8.43 1.78
C THR A 97 -9.26 7.72 1.47
N ASN A 98 -10.33 8.17 2.11
CA ASN A 98 -11.69 7.79 1.78
C ASN A 98 -11.81 7.89 0.24
N PRO A 99 -12.19 6.85 -0.51
CA PRO A 99 -12.96 7.14 -1.70
C PRO A 99 -14.24 7.75 -1.14
N SER A 100 -14.34 9.08 -1.12
CA SER A 100 -15.60 9.72 -0.80
C SER A 100 -16.65 9.07 -1.72
N PRO A 101 -17.76 8.50 -1.19
CA PRO A 101 -18.85 8.10 -2.06
C PRO A 101 -19.26 9.34 -2.87
N PRO A 102 -19.59 9.21 -4.16
CA PRO A 102 -20.10 10.32 -4.93
C PRO A 102 -21.43 10.75 -4.31
N GLY A 103 -21.41 11.88 -3.59
CA GLY A 103 -22.58 12.68 -3.20
C GLY A 103 -23.72 11.94 -2.52
N GLU A 104 -23.67 11.81 -1.19
CA GLU A 104 -24.91 12.03 -0.43
C GLU A 104 -25.23 13.53 -0.51
N ASP A 105 -26.06 13.88 -1.50
CA ASP A 105 -26.73 15.17 -1.60
C ASP A 105 -27.75 15.29 -0.46
N GLY A 106 -27.33 15.93 0.62
CA GLY A 106 -28.24 16.36 1.68
C GLY A 106 -28.95 17.65 1.27
N ARG A 107 -30.19 17.56 0.76
CA ARG A 107 -31.14 18.67 0.86
C ARG A 107 -32.63 18.25 0.83
N GLY A 108 -33.16 18.03 2.03
CA GLY A 108 -34.44 18.58 2.49
C GLY A 108 -35.75 18.10 1.86
N ARG A 109 -36.42 17.13 2.50
CA ARG A 109 -37.88 17.08 2.55
C ARG A 109 -38.33 17.02 4.00
N ASN A 110 -38.78 18.18 4.47
CA ASN A 110 -39.21 18.47 5.82
C ASN A 110 -40.53 17.76 6.17
N THR A 111 -40.66 17.41 7.44
CA THR A 111 -41.90 17.18 8.23
C THR A 111 -42.83 16.01 7.86
N THR A 112 -42.75 14.97 8.67
CA THR A 112 -43.94 14.22 9.10
C THR A 112 -44.65 15.04 10.17
N ILE A 113 -45.91 15.44 9.94
CA ILE A 113 -46.92 15.46 10.99
C ILE A 113 -48.23 14.89 10.43
N LYS A 114 -48.50 13.72 10.98
CA LYS A 114 -49.72 12.93 11.15
C LYS A 114 -51.03 13.75 11.22
N GLU A 115 -52.13 13.00 11.05
CA GLU A 115 -53.54 13.25 11.47
C GLU A 115 -54.49 13.55 10.29
N ARG A 116 -55.14 12.51 9.72
CA ARG A 116 -56.48 11.99 10.07
C ARG A 116 -57.60 13.04 9.93
N GLN A 117 -58.42 12.84 8.87
CA GLN A 117 -59.91 12.92 8.72
C GLN A 117 -60.78 13.66 9.75
N PRO A 118 -62.05 13.99 9.44
CA PRO A 118 -62.94 13.49 8.37
C PRO A 118 -63.15 14.40 7.15
#